data_AF-A0A9X5X6N3-F1
#
_entry.id   AF-A0A9X5X6N3-F1
#
_cell.length_a   1.000
_cell.length_b   1.000
_cell.length_c   1.000
_cell.angle_alpha   90.00
_cell.angle_beta   90.00
_cell.angle_gamma   90.00
#
_symmetry.space_group_name_H-M   'P 1'
#
loop_
_entity.id
_entity.type
_entity.pdbx_description
1 polymer ?
#
loop_
_entity_poly.entity_id
_entity_poly.type
_entity_poly.pdbx_seq_one_letter_code
_entity_poly.pdbx_strand_id
1 'polypeptide(L)'
;INKNLHWSAIAALGVSLLLVVVRLAMRDTVKHAFSGVFGVAFGVVFAMMTGNAKDFYLPGMLYTLGLAIAYIVTTLAGVPLIGLILGPVFKENLSWRTRNPGRKKAYAKASWAWGLILLAKCAILFPLYWWANTAQLGWVLITLKIPPFLLAVWLTWVFLAKAPAPIDVFAEMEAEEQAEKERKAALGNESGDEATAGRHRRDA
;
A
#
# COMPACT_ATOMS: atom_id res chain seq x y z
N ILE A 1 -0.13 25.96 -37.85
CA ILE A 1 -0.35 24.65 -37.19
C ILE A 1 -1.84 24.55 -36.87
N ASN A 2 -2.60 23.80 -37.66
CA ASN A 2 -4.06 23.72 -37.55
C ASN A 2 -4.48 23.05 -36.25
N LYS A 3 -5.29 23.77 -35.45
CA LYS A 3 -5.73 23.41 -34.10
C LYS A 3 -7.00 22.54 -34.15
N ASN A 4 -6.96 21.46 -34.93
CA ASN A 4 -8.07 20.52 -35.02
C ASN A 4 -7.99 19.52 -33.86
N LEU A 5 -8.58 19.93 -32.73
CA LEU A 5 -8.68 19.15 -31.49
C LEU A 5 -9.15 17.71 -31.75
N HIS A 6 -10.05 17.51 -32.71
CA HIS A 6 -10.56 16.21 -33.13
C HIS A 6 -9.45 15.29 -33.70
N TRP A 7 -8.58 15.82 -34.56
CA TRP A 7 -7.49 15.04 -35.16
C TRP A 7 -6.39 14.73 -34.16
N SER A 8 -6.06 15.67 -33.28
CA SER A 8 -5.10 15.44 -32.19
C SER A 8 -5.65 14.45 -31.16
N ALA A 9 -6.95 14.48 -30.87
CA ALA A 9 -7.61 13.53 -29.98
C ALA A 9 -7.64 12.12 -30.59
N ILE A 10 -7.97 11.99 -31.88
CA ILE A 10 -7.96 10.70 -32.58
C ILE A 10 -6.55 10.12 -32.65
N ALA A 11 -5.54 10.94 -32.93
CA ALA A 11 -4.14 10.51 -32.95
C ALA A 11 -3.66 10.07 -31.55
N ALA A 12 -3.98 10.85 -30.50
CA ALA A 12 -3.64 10.49 -29.12
C ALA A 12 -4.37 9.21 -28.66
N LEU A 13 -5.64 9.04 -29.04
CA LEU A 13 -6.40 7.82 -28.79
C LEU A 13 -5.80 6.62 -29.52
N GLY A 14 -5.41 6.77 -30.79
CA GLY A 14 -4.76 5.71 -31.56
C GLY A 14 -3.44 5.26 -30.95
N VAL A 15 -2.59 6.20 -30.54
CA VAL A 15 -1.31 5.90 -29.86
C VAL A 15 -1.53 5.27 -28.48
N SER A 16 -2.50 5.78 -27.71
CA SER A 16 -2.88 5.20 -26.42
C SER A 16 -3.37 3.76 -26.56
N LEU A 17 -4.24 3.50 -27.55
CA LEU A 17 -4.78 2.17 -27.84
C LEU A 17 -3.67 1.21 -28.29
N LEU A 18 -2.75 1.67 -29.14
CA LEU A 18 -1.56 0.92 -29.55
C LEU A 18 -0.68 0.56 -28.34
N LEU A 19 -0.41 1.52 -27.45
CA LEU A 19 0.36 1.27 -26.24
C LEU A 19 -0.34 0.29 -25.30
N VAL A 20 -1.67 0.36 -25.17
CA VAL A 20 -2.47 -0.60 -24.39
C VAL A 20 -2.40 -1.99 -25.01
N VAL A 21 -2.51 -2.11 -26.34
CA VAL A 21 -2.40 -3.39 -27.07
C VAL A 21 -1.00 -3.99 -26.93
N VAL A 22 0.05 -3.17 -27.04
CA VAL A 22 1.44 -3.60 -26.81
C VAL A 22 1.62 -4.05 -25.35
N ARG A 23 1.05 -3.31 -24.39
CA ARG A 23 1.09 -3.70 -22.96
C ARG A 23 0.37 -5.02 -22.69
N LEU A 24 -0.77 -5.26 -23.36
CA LEU A 24 -1.50 -6.52 -23.29
C LEU A 24 -0.71 -7.67 -23.93
N ALA A 25 -0.04 -7.40 -25.06
CA ALA A 25 0.76 -8.37 -25.80
C ALA A 25 2.04 -8.78 -25.05
N MET A 26 2.61 -7.88 -24.22
CA MET A 26 3.81 -8.17 -23.42
C MET A 26 3.56 -9.12 -22.23
N ARG A 27 2.31 -9.53 -21.94
CA ARG A 27 1.96 -10.54 -20.91
C ARG A 27 2.60 -10.32 -19.52
N ASP A 28 2.90 -9.08 -19.16
CA ASP A 28 3.24 -8.77 -17.78
C ASP A 28 2.00 -8.94 -16.90
N THR A 29 2.14 -9.83 -15.90
CA THR A 29 1.12 -10.25 -14.92
C THR A 29 -0.22 -9.55 -15.07
N VAL A 30 -1.17 -10.24 -15.72
CA VAL A 30 -2.55 -9.84 -16.05
C VAL A 30 -3.19 -8.88 -15.02
N LYS A 31 -2.94 -9.08 -13.72
CA LYS A 31 -3.40 -8.23 -12.61
C LYS A 31 -2.96 -6.75 -12.67
N HIS A 32 -1.73 -6.44 -13.12
CA HIS A 32 -1.22 -5.06 -13.22
C HIS A 32 -1.69 -4.35 -14.50
N ALA A 33 -1.85 -5.09 -15.61
CA ALA A 33 -2.39 -4.53 -16.84
C ALA A 33 -3.87 -4.13 -16.67
N PHE A 34 -4.66 -4.93 -15.93
CA PHE A 34 -6.07 -4.61 -15.67
C PHE A 34 -6.26 -3.32 -14.87
N SER A 35 -5.48 -3.07 -13.82
CA SER A 35 -5.65 -1.86 -13.01
C SER A 35 -5.37 -0.57 -13.80
N GLY A 36 -4.40 -0.62 -14.72
CA GLY A 36 -4.10 0.49 -15.63
C GLY A 36 -5.22 0.76 -16.65
N VAL A 37 -5.72 -0.30 -17.30
CA VAL A 37 -6.83 -0.19 -18.26
C VAL A 37 -8.12 0.28 -17.59
N PHE A 38 -8.43 -0.25 -16.40
CA PHE A 38 -9.58 0.20 -15.61
C PHE A 38 -9.48 1.67 -15.23
N GLY A 39 -8.31 2.13 -14.78
CA GLY A 39 -8.10 3.54 -14.44
C GLY A 39 -8.31 4.48 -15.63
N VAL A 40 -7.79 4.10 -16.81
CA VAL A 40 -7.99 4.88 -18.05
C VAL A 40 -9.46 4.86 -18.46
N ALA A 41 -10.12 3.70 -18.46
CA ALA A 41 -11.53 3.58 -18.81
C ALA A 41 -12.41 4.45 -17.90
N PHE A 42 -12.14 4.45 -16.58
CA PHE A 42 -12.88 5.27 -15.62
C PHE A 42 -12.69 6.77 -15.86
N GLY A 43 -11.46 7.20 -16.19
CA GLY A 43 -11.17 8.58 -16.59
C GLY A 43 -11.88 8.98 -17.88
N VAL A 44 -11.89 8.10 -18.89
CA VAL A 44 -12.59 8.37 -20.16
C VAL A 44 -14.09 8.50 -19.95
N VAL A 45 -14.71 7.61 -19.16
CA VAL A 45 -16.14 7.70 -18.82
C VAL A 45 -16.47 9.03 -18.15
N PHE A 46 -15.68 9.45 -17.16
CA PHE A 46 -15.88 10.74 -16.50
C PHE A 46 -15.80 11.92 -17.48
N ALA A 47 -14.80 11.94 -18.35
CA ALA A 47 -14.66 12.99 -19.35
C ALA A 47 -15.81 13.00 -20.38
N MET A 48 -16.31 11.84 -20.77
CA MET A 48 -17.45 11.71 -21.69
C MET A 48 -18.75 12.17 -21.05
N MET A 49 -18.97 11.86 -19.76
CA MET A 49 -20.18 12.27 -19.03
C MET A 49 -20.29 13.79 -18.87
N THR A 50 -19.16 14.48 -18.70
CA THR A 50 -19.16 15.94 -18.45
C THR A 50 -18.88 16.78 -19.69
N GLY A 51 -18.49 16.15 -20.80
CA GLY A 51 -18.14 16.83 -22.05
C GLY A 51 -16.84 17.63 -21.97
N ASN A 52 -16.04 17.46 -20.91
CA ASN A 52 -14.80 18.21 -20.70
C ASN A 52 -13.61 17.26 -20.53
N ALA A 53 -12.58 17.44 -21.36
CA ALA A 53 -11.37 16.63 -21.33
C ALA A 53 -10.57 16.78 -20.02
N LYS A 54 -10.76 17.86 -19.24
CA LYS A 54 -10.11 18.03 -17.94
C LYS A 54 -10.59 17.00 -16.90
N ASP A 55 -11.83 16.55 -17.02
CA ASP A 55 -12.48 15.71 -16.03
C ASP A 55 -11.94 14.28 -16.08
N PHE A 56 -11.20 13.92 -17.13
CA PHE A 56 -10.38 12.72 -17.20
C PHE A 56 -9.44 12.58 -15.98
N TYR A 57 -8.94 13.70 -15.45
CA TYR A 57 -8.00 13.71 -14.33
C TYR A 57 -8.69 13.66 -12.96
N LEU A 58 -9.99 14.00 -12.90
CA LEU A 58 -10.72 14.20 -11.65
C LEU A 58 -10.81 12.93 -10.79
N PRO A 59 -11.08 11.72 -11.34
CA PRO A 59 -11.09 10.50 -10.54
C PRO A 59 -9.75 10.23 -9.83
N GLY A 60 -8.63 10.46 -10.53
CA GLY A 60 -7.29 10.29 -9.95
C GLY A 60 -6.97 11.32 -8.86
N MET A 61 -7.46 12.55 -9.03
CA MET A 61 -7.35 13.61 -8.03
C MET A 61 -8.14 13.27 -6.76
N LEU A 62 -9.39 12.84 -6.92
CA LEU A 62 -10.26 12.42 -5.81
C LEU A 62 -9.68 11.20 -5.08
N TYR A 63 -9.14 10.22 -5.81
CA TYR A 63 -8.46 9.08 -5.22
C TYR A 63 -7.25 9.51 -4.38
N THR A 64 -6.44 10.43 -4.89
CA THR A 64 -5.27 10.95 -4.17
C THR A 64 -5.68 11.70 -2.90
N LEU A 65 -6.75 12.50 -2.97
CA LEU A 65 -7.32 13.20 -1.82
C LEU A 65 -7.87 12.21 -0.79
N GLY A 66 -8.62 11.19 -1.24
CA GLY A 66 -9.12 10.12 -0.39
C GLY A 66 -7.99 9.37 0.32
N LEU A 67 -6.89 9.08 -0.38
CA LEU A 67 -5.68 8.50 0.23
C LEU A 67 -5.05 9.44 1.27
N ALA A 68 -4.92 10.73 0.97
CA ALA A 68 -4.37 11.70 1.92
C ALA A 68 -5.19 11.72 3.22
N ILE A 69 -6.52 11.79 3.10
CA ILE A 69 -7.46 11.75 4.22
C ILE A 69 -7.35 10.41 4.95
N ALA A 70 -7.31 9.29 4.23
CA ALA A 70 -7.18 7.96 4.84
C ALA A 70 -5.91 7.85 5.69
N TYR A 71 -4.76 8.32 5.19
CA TYR A 71 -3.52 8.35 5.96
C TYR A 71 -3.66 9.17 7.26
N ILE A 72 -4.31 10.34 7.19
CA ILE A 72 -4.49 11.22 8.35
C ILE A 72 -5.47 10.59 9.35
N VAL A 73 -6.67 10.22 8.90
CA VAL A 73 -7.75 9.71 9.75
C VAL A 73 -7.37 8.40 10.43
N THR A 74 -6.74 7.47 9.69
CA THR A 74 -6.28 6.20 10.27
C THR A 74 -5.19 6.43 11.32
N THR A 75 -4.29 7.40 11.10
CA THR A 75 -3.27 7.76 12.08
C THR A 75 -3.88 8.41 13.32
N LEU A 76 -4.89 9.27 13.16
CA LEU A 76 -5.66 9.85 14.26
C LEU A 76 -6.42 8.78 15.05
N ALA A 77 -6.97 7.77 14.37
CA ALA A 77 -7.60 6.60 15.00
C ALA A 77 -6.59 5.64 15.67
N GLY A 78 -5.28 5.94 15.64
CA GLY A 78 -4.24 5.13 16.26
C GLY A 78 -3.89 3.85 15.49
N VAL A 79 -4.37 3.71 14.25
CA VAL A 79 -4.09 2.62 13.31
C VAL A 79 -3.39 3.17 12.05
N PRO A 80 -2.18 3.76 12.16
CA PRO A 80 -1.51 4.38 11.02
C PRO A 80 -1.45 3.45 9.81
N LEU A 81 -1.90 3.94 8.66
CA LEU A 81 -2.04 3.14 7.43
C LEU A 81 -0.71 2.52 6.98
N ILE A 82 0.42 3.20 7.17
CA ILE A 82 1.75 2.62 6.90
C ILE A 82 2.01 1.38 7.75
N GLY A 83 1.55 1.35 9.01
CA GLY A 83 1.69 0.17 9.87
C GLY A 83 0.83 -1.01 9.40
N LEU A 84 -0.35 -0.75 8.83
CA LEU A 84 -1.19 -1.79 8.23
C LEU A 84 -0.57 -2.36 6.96
N ILE A 85 0.10 -1.53 6.16
CA ILE A 85 0.77 -1.96 4.93
C ILE A 85 2.08 -2.68 5.25
N LEU A 86 2.91 -2.14 6.15
CA LEU A 86 4.25 -2.64 6.43
C LEU A 86 4.31 -3.73 7.50
N GLY A 87 3.31 -3.82 8.39
CA GLY A 87 3.25 -4.86 9.41
C GLY A 87 3.34 -6.28 8.83
N PRO A 88 2.53 -6.63 7.82
CA PRO A 88 2.64 -7.90 7.11
C PRO A 88 3.98 -8.06 6.37
N VAL A 89 4.50 -6.98 5.77
CA VAL A 89 5.79 -6.99 5.04
C VAL A 89 6.96 -7.34 5.96
N PHE A 90 6.95 -6.85 7.20
CA PHE A 90 7.97 -7.15 8.20
C PHE A 90 7.63 -8.34 9.10
N LYS A 91 6.63 -9.16 8.74
CA LYS A 91 6.21 -10.36 9.51
C LYS A 91 5.76 -10.11 10.96
N GLU A 92 5.53 -8.86 11.32
CA GLU A 92 5.07 -8.49 12.68
C GLU A 92 3.55 -8.31 12.76
N ASN A 93 2.89 -8.23 11.61
CA ASN A 93 1.45 -8.01 11.46
C ASN A 93 0.94 -6.80 12.27
N LEU A 94 0.16 -6.99 13.34
CA LEU A 94 -0.34 -5.92 14.20
C LEU A 94 0.42 -5.80 15.53
N SER A 95 1.49 -6.57 15.75
CA SER A 95 2.23 -6.57 17.03
C SER A 95 2.88 -5.22 17.33
N TRP A 96 3.21 -4.42 16.32
CA TRP A 96 3.68 -3.04 16.48
C TRP A 96 2.70 -2.16 17.27
N ARG A 97 1.40 -2.47 17.30
CA ARG A 97 0.41 -1.69 18.08
C ARG A 97 0.54 -1.90 19.58
N THR A 98 0.86 -3.12 19.99
CA THR A 98 0.77 -3.57 21.38
C THR A 98 2.15 -3.77 22.01
N ARG A 99 3.09 -4.37 21.28
CA ARG A 99 4.39 -4.80 21.80
C ARG A 99 5.53 -3.82 21.52
N ASN A 100 5.41 -2.95 20.50
CA ASN A 100 6.50 -2.05 20.11
C ASN A 100 6.05 -0.58 19.95
N PRO A 101 5.97 0.21 21.04
CA PRO A 101 5.50 1.59 20.99
C PRO A 101 6.41 2.51 20.16
N GLY A 102 7.70 2.20 20.06
CA GLY A 102 8.65 2.95 19.21
C GLY A 102 8.33 2.80 17.73
N ARG A 103 7.98 1.59 17.29
CA ARG A 103 7.61 1.28 15.91
C ARG A 103 6.26 1.87 15.52
N LYS A 104 5.28 1.82 16.42
CA LYS A 104 4.00 2.54 16.26
C LYS A 104 4.21 4.03 16.00
N LYS A 105 5.11 4.68 16.75
CA LYS A 105 5.45 6.10 16.53
C LYS A 105 6.11 6.32 15.17
N ALA A 106 6.99 5.43 14.72
CA ALA A 106 7.61 5.53 13.39
C ALA A 106 6.57 5.40 12.26
N TYR A 107 5.64 4.43 12.35
CA TYR A 107 4.55 4.28 11.39
C TYR A 107 3.56 5.45 11.40
N ALA A 108 3.28 6.02 12.57
CA ALA A 108 2.48 7.24 12.67
C ALA A 108 3.17 8.43 11.99
N LYS A 109 4.47 8.65 12.23
CA LYS A 109 5.24 9.71 11.56
C LYS A 109 5.27 9.52 10.04
N ALA A 110 5.49 8.30 9.57
CA ALA A 110 5.46 7.99 8.15
C ALA A 110 4.07 8.24 7.56
N SER A 111 3.00 7.78 8.21
CA SER A 111 1.63 7.98 7.74
C SER A 111 1.24 9.45 7.72
N TRP A 112 1.67 10.24 8.70
CA TRP A 112 1.52 11.70 8.69
C TRP A 112 2.26 12.35 7.52
N ALA A 113 3.51 11.96 7.27
CA ALA A 113 4.27 12.48 6.14
C ALA A 113 3.56 12.19 4.80
N TRP A 114 3.10 10.95 4.59
CA TRP A 114 2.31 10.59 3.41
C TRP A 114 1.03 11.40 3.29
N GLY A 115 0.24 11.47 4.37
CA GLY A 115 -1.00 12.22 4.40
C GLY A 115 -0.80 13.70 4.08
N LEU A 116 0.16 14.36 4.72
CA LEU A 116 0.44 15.79 4.53
C LEU A 116 1.01 16.11 3.15
N ILE A 117 1.93 15.27 2.63
CA ILE A 117 2.50 15.47 1.29
C ILE A 117 1.42 15.31 0.22
N LEU A 118 0.57 14.28 0.33
CA LEU A 118 -0.53 14.07 -0.61
C LEU A 118 -1.60 15.15 -0.48
N LEU A 119 -1.87 15.64 0.74
CA LEU A 119 -2.80 16.73 0.97
C LEU A 119 -2.28 18.04 0.39
N ALA A 120 -1.01 18.39 0.61
CA ALA A 120 -0.37 19.56 0.03
C ALA A 120 -0.38 19.51 -1.50
N LYS A 121 -0.10 18.33 -2.07
CA LYS A 121 -0.26 18.09 -3.51
C LYS A 121 -1.69 18.39 -3.98
N CYS A 122 -2.70 17.91 -3.26
CA CYS A 122 -4.10 18.19 -3.60
C CYS A 122 -4.43 19.69 -3.47
N ALA A 123 -3.92 20.36 -2.44
CA ALA A 123 -4.10 21.80 -2.23
C ALA A 123 -3.53 22.65 -3.38
N ILE A 124 -2.50 22.16 -4.09
CA ILE A 124 -1.98 22.80 -5.31
C ILE A 124 -2.82 22.41 -6.54
N LEU A 125 -3.17 21.12 -6.64
CA LEU A 125 -3.74 20.54 -7.85
C LEU A 125 -5.22 20.90 -8.06
N PHE A 126 -6.01 21.00 -6.99
CA PHE A 126 -7.43 21.34 -7.06
C PHE A 126 -7.67 22.79 -7.53
N PRO A 127 -7.00 23.84 -6.99
CA PRO A 127 -7.11 25.19 -7.54
C PRO A 127 -6.64 25.27 -9.00
N LEU A 128 -5.56 24.55 -9.33
CA LEU A 128 -5.04 24.49 -10.69
C LEU A 128 -6.04 23.84 -11.66
N TYR A 129 -6.87 22.91 -11.20
CA TYR A 129 -7.94 22.31 -12.00
C TYR A 129 -8.98 23.34 -12.46
N TRP A 130 -9.35 24.29 -11.59
CA TRP A 130 -10.28 25.35 -11.96
C TRP A 130 -9.65 26.40 -12.89
N TRP A 131 -8.37 26.72 -12.72
CA TRP A 131 -7.74 27.86 -13.40
C TRP A 131 -6.88 27.51 -14.63
N ALA A 132 -6.32 26.30 -14.73
CA ALA A 132 -5.38 25.96 -15.80
C ALA A 132 -6.05 25.34 -17.04
N ASN A 133 -5.42 25.47 -18.20
CA ASN A 133 -5.81 24.76 -19.42
C ASN A 133 -5.43 23.27 -19.34
N THR A 134 -6.13 22.41 -20.10
CA THR A 134 -5.95 20.94 -20.06
C THR A 134 -4.51 20.49 -20.30
N ALA A 135 -3.78 21.16 -21.21
CA ALA A 135 -2.38 20.87 -21.49
C ALA A 135 -1.43 21.24 -20.33
N GLN A 136 -1.67 22.38 -19.67
CA GLN A 136 -0.89 22.81 -18.50
C GLN A 136 -1.11 21.86 -17.32
N LEU A 137 -2.37 21.43 -17.13
CA LEU A 137 -2.74 20.50 -16.08
C LEU A 137 -2.07 19.12 -16.27
N GLY A 138 -1.99 18.64 -17.52
CA GLY A 138 -1.31 17.37 -17.84
C GLY A 138 0.17 17.36 -17.46
N TRP A 139 0.92 18.40 -17.83
CA TRP A 139 2.34 18.50 -17.47
C TRP A 139 2.57 18.61 -15.96
N VAL A 140 1.80 19.47 -15.28
CA VAL A 140 1.91 19.62 -13.82
C VAL A 140 1.55 18.31 -13.11
N LEU A 141 0.55 17.58 -13.57
CA LEU A 141 0.19 16.27 -13.02
C LEU A 141 1.28 15.21 -13.14
N ILE A 142 2.09 15.26 -14.21
CA ILE A 142 3.21 14.33 -14.41
C ILE A 142 4.35 14.74 -13.48
N THR A 143 4.74 16.01 -13.52
CA THR A 143 5.83 16.54 -12.69
C THR A 143 5.53 16.39 -11.21
N LEU A 144 4.28 16.61 -10.77
CA LEU A 144 3.88 16.55 -9.37
C LEU A 144 3.61 15.11 -8.88
N LYS A 145 3.82 14.07 -9.70
CA LYS A 145 3.74 12.67 -9.23
C LYS A 145 5.01 12.23 -8.53
N ILE A 146 6.15 12.39 -9.19
CA ILE A 146 7.39 11.74 -8.77
C ILE A 146 8.01 12.40 -7.52
N PRO A 147 8.23 13.73 -7.46
CA PRO A 147 8.91 14.36 -6.33
C PRO A 147 8.19 14.18 -4.99
N PRO A 148 6.86 14.41 -4.88
CA PRO A 148 6.15 14.16 -3.61
C PRO A 148 6.21 12.70 -3.18
N PHE A 149 6.13 11.77 -4.13
CA PHE A 149 6.20 10.33 -3.85
C PHE A 149 7.59 9.93 -3.33
N LEU A 150 8.66 10.38 -3.99
CA LEU A 150 10.03 10.12 -3.55
C LEU A 150 10.29 10.70 -2.16
N LEU A 151 9.80 11.92 -1.89
CA LEU A 151 9.92 12.54 -0.57
C LEU A 151 9.21 11.69 0.51
N ALA A 152 8.01 11.20 0.24
CA ALA A 152 7.26 10.37 1.18
C ALA A 152 7.97 9.03 1.45
N VAL A 153 8.52 8.39 0.41
CA VAL A 153 9.31 7.15 0.55
C VAL A 153 10.59 7.41 1.34
N TRP A 154 11.31 8.49 1.02
CA TRP A 154 12.53 8.85 1.74
C TRP A 154 12.26 9.15 3.21
N LEU A 155 11.20 9.90 3.54
CA LEU A 155 10.80 10.13 4.92
C LEU A 155 10.41 8.84 5.64
N THR A 156 9.70 7.94 4.95
CA THR A 156 9.37 6.61 5.48
C THR A 156 10.64 5.87 5.86
N TRP A 157 11.65 5.84 4.97
CA TRP A 157 12.96 5.25 5.27
C TRP A 157 13.61 5.90 6.50
N VAL A 158 13.69 7.24 6.54
CA VAL A 158 14.32 7.97 7.66
C VAL A 158 13.64 7.65 9.01
N PHE A 159 12.31 7.52 9.03
CA PHE A 159 11.58 7.18 10.25
C PHE A 159 11.75 5.72 10.64
N LEU A 160 11.74 4.79 9.68
CA LEU A 160 11.90 3.36 9.93
C LEU A 160 13.33 2.98 10.30
N ALA A 161 14.34 3.63 9.71
CA ALA A 161 15.75 3.40 10.04
C ALA A 161 16.09 3.75 11.50
N LYS A 162 15.28 4.60 12.14
CA LYS A 162 15.40 4.97 13.56
C LYS A 162 14.46 4.17 14.46
N ALA A 163 13.64 3.29 13.90
CA ALA A 163 12.67 2.51 14.66
C ALA A 163 13.32 1.25 15.26
N PRO A 164 12.82 0.75 16.39
CA PRO A 164 13.25 -0.55 16.91
C PRO A 164 12.94 -1.68 15.92
N ALA A 165 13.70 -2.77 15.99
CA ALA A 165 13.57 -3.89 15.07
C ALA A 165 12.16 -4.53 15.09
N PRO A 166 11.74 -5.11 13.95
CA PRO A 166 10.59 -6.01 13.90
C PRO A 166 10.61 -7.10 14.95
N ILE A 167 9.44 -7.39 15.50
CA ILE A 167 9.21 -8.65 16.21
C ILE A 167 8.59 -9.60 15.20
N ASP A 168 9.31 -10.65 14.82
CA ASP A 168 8.79 -11.69 13.92
C ASP A 168 7.84 -12.60 14.70
N VAL A 169 6.54 -12.34 14.55
CA VAL A 169 5.49 -13.06 15.27
C VAL A 169 5.40 -14.52 14.81
N PHE A 170 5.75 -14.80 13.56
CA PHE A 170 5.74 -16.17 13.05
C PHE A 170 6.86 -17.00 13.69
N ALA A 171 8.05 -16.43 13.84
CA ALA A 171 9.15 -17.11 14.52
C ALA A 171 8.85 -17.41 15.99
N GLU A 172 8.20 -16.49 16.71
CA GLU A 172 7.78 -16.73 18.10
C GLU A 172 6.75 -17.86 18.21
N MET A 173 5.74 -17.90 17.33
CA MET A 173 4.73 -18.98 17.33
C MET A 173 5.35 -20.34 17.02
N GLU A 174 6.30 -20.41 16.08
CA GLU A 174 7.02 -21.65 15.77
C GLU A 174 7.83 -22.16 16.98
N ALA A 175 8.49 -21.25 17.72
CA ALA A 175 9.24 -21.60 18.92
C ALA A 175 8.33 -22.07 20.07
N GLU A 176 7.17 -21.43 20.27
CA GLU A 176 6.17 -21.85 21.26
C GLU A 176 5.62 -23.25 20.94
N GLU A 177 5.31 -23.53 19.67
CA GLU A 177 4.82 -24.83 19.23
C GLU A 177 5.89 -25.93 19.41
N GLN A 178 7.16 -25.62 19.13
CA GLN A 178 8.28 -26.55 19.41
C GLN A 178 8.42 -26.83 20.90
N ALA A 179 8.40 -25.81 21.74
CA ALA A 179 8.47 -25.99 23.20
C ALA A 179 7.25 -26.75 23.75
N GLU A 180 6.07 -26.61 23.15
CA GLU A 180 4.90 -27.42 23.51
C GLU A 180 5.05 -28.88 23.07
N LYS A 181 5.59 -29.13 21.87
CA LYS A 181 5.90 -30.49 21.39
C LYS A 181 6.95 -31.17 22.27
N GLU A 182 8.00 -30.47 22.66
CA GLU A 182 9.03 -30.97 23.58
C GLU A 182 8.45 -31.26 24.96
N ARG A 183 7.61 -30.36 25.51
CA ARG A 183 6.92 -30.62 26.79
C ARG A 183 5.99 -31.82 26.72
N LYS A 184 5.22 -31.97 25.63
CA LYS A 184 4.36 -33.13 25.41
C LYS A 184 5.17 -34.43 25.25
N ALA A 185 6.32 -34.37 24.57
CA ALA A 185 7.22 -35.51 24.44
C ALA A 185 7.84 -35.91 25.79
N ALA A 186 8.26 -34.94 26.61
CA ALA A 186 8.80 -35.20 27.95
C ALA A 186 7.75 -35.83 28.87
N LEU A 187 6.54 -35.28 28.93
CA LEU A 187 5.42 -35.83 29.72
C LEU A 187 5.00 -37.23 29.22
N GLY A 188 5.04 -37.46 27.91
CA GLY A 188 4.79 -38.78 27.33
C GLY A 188 5.85 -39.82 27.72
N ASN A 189 7.10 -39.40 27.84
CA ASN A 189 8.20 -40.28 28.25
C ASN A 189 8.14 -40.60 29.75
N GLU A 190 7.85 -39.61 30.61
CA GLU A 190 7.68 -39.82 32.05
C GLU A 190 6.48 -40.73 32.39
N SER A 191 5.33 -40.54 31.70
CA SER A 191 4.16 -41.41 31.88
C SER A 191 4.39 -42.85 31.38
N GLY A 192 5.21 -43.03 30.35
CA GLY A 192 5.67 -44.34 29.89
C GLY A 192 6.58 -45.04 30.90
N ASP A 193 7.48 -44.30 31.54
CA ASP A 193 8.40 -44.81 32.56
C ASP A 193 7.66 -45.18 33.85
N GLU A 194 6.71 -44.36 34.32
CA GLU A 194 5.85 -44.68 35.47
C GLU A 194 4.94 -45.89 35.21
N ALA A 195 4.37 -46.02 34.00
CA ALA A 195 3.56 -47.17 33.63
C ALA A 195 4.39 -48.47 33.54
N THR A 196 5.67 -48.36 33.16
CA THR A 196 6.60 -49.49 33.09
C THR A 196 7.09 -49.89 34.50
N ALA A 197 7.44 -48.92 35.34
CA ALA A 197 7.82 -49.13 36.73
C ALA A 197 6.65 -49.69 37.57
N GLY A 198 5.43 -49.20 37.34
CA GLY A 198 4.22 -49.69 38.00
C GLY A 198 3.83 -51.12 37.58
N ARG A 199 4.19 -51.54 36.37
CA ARG A 199 3.99 -52.92 35.89
C ARG A 199 4.97 -53.89 36.54
N HIS A 200 6.26 -53.54 36.55
CA HIS A 200 7.30 -54.31 37.24
C HIS A 200 7.04 -54.53 38.74
N ARG A 201 6.32 -53.61 39.40
CA ARG A 201 6.00 -53.68 40.83
C ARG A 201 4.76 -54.53 41.15
N ARG A 202 3.94 -54.88 40.15
CA ARG A 202 2.77 -55.76 40.32
C ARG A 202 3.07 -57.23 40.06
N ASP A 203 4.18 -57.50 39.36
CA ASP A 203 4.60 -58.84 38.95
C ASP A 203 5.63 -59.49 39.91
N ALA A 204 5.93 -58.85 41.05
CA ALA A 204 6.84 -59.31 42.10
C ALA A 204 6.10 -59.52 43.43
#